data_AF-A0A1H9FL35-F1
#
_entry.id   AF-A0A1H9FL35-F1
#
_cell.length_a   1.000
_cell.length_b   1.000
_cell.length_c   1.000
_cell.angle_alpha   90.00
_cell.angle_beta   90.00
_cell.angle_gamma   90.00
#
_symmetry.space_group_name_H-M   'P 1'
#
loop_
_entity.id
_entity.type
_entity.pdbx_description
1 polymer ?
#
loop_
_entity_poly.entity_id
_entity_poly.type
_entity_poly.pdbx_seq_one_letter_code
_entity_poly.pdbx_strand_id
1 'polypeptide(L)'
;MLRVLLWFRGIMLIGSAGALIGSLLMFYQGSLHLIHAWHLLAAGTEGHVTVPVLEAVDAFLFGVVLVIFAYGIAIGFVFRLPERTTRLLPNWMKIDGVGQLKEILAEVVVVVLIVIFARVVVESEGHFTWTMLVLPGSILMIAVAIRLLELGHGEEPAAEPIPPLEETRGGERPGEIAPPPPTDLGKHNV
;
A
#
# COMPACT_ATOMS: atom_id res chain seq x y z
N MET A 1 12.97 -3.55 -25.25
CA MET A 1 12.06 -3.02 -24.21
C MET A 1 11.67 -4.08 -23.17
N LEU A 2 11.20 -5.28 -23.54
CA LEU A 2 10.86 -6.34 -22.58
C LEU A 2 12.03 -6.82 -21.68
N ARG A 3 13.27 -6.87 -22.19
CA ARG A 3 14.46 -7.23 -21.39
C ARG A 3 14.70 -6.28 -20.22
N VAL A 4 14.43 -4.98 -20.39
CA VAL A 4 14.60 -3.96 -19.34
C VAL A 4 13.51 -4.13 -18.26
N LEU A 5 12.27 -4.40 -18.67
CA LEU A 5 11.16 -4.65 -17.74
C LEU A 5 11.38 -5.92 -16.89
N LEU A 6 11.93 -6.98 -17.49
CA LEU A 6 12.29 -8.21 -16.78
C LEU A 6 13.46 -8.01 -15.82
N TRP A 7 14.43 -7.16 -16.18
CA TRP A 7 15.58 -6.86 -15.33
C TRP A 7 15.20 -6.03 -14.10
N PHE A 8 14.34 -5.02 -14.26
CA PHE A 8 13.76 -4.26 -13.15
C PHE A 8 12.99 -5.17 -12.18
N ARG A 9 12.21 -6.10 -12.72
CA ARG A 9 11.44 -7.05 -11.92
C ARG A 9 12.35 -8.00 -11.12
N GLY A 10 13.49 -8.41 -11.68
CA GLY A 10 14.50 -9.18 -10.97
C GLY A 10 15.11 -8.41 -9.79
N ILE A 11 15.43 -7.14 -9.96
CA ILE A 11 15.97 -6.26 -8.90
C ILE A 11 14.98 -6.14 -7.74
N MET A 12 13.69 -5.97 -8.02
CA MET A 12 12.66 -5.85 -6.97
C MET A 12 12.41 -7.16 -6.24
N LEU A 13 12.52 -8.30 -6.94
CA LEU A 13 12.43 -9.62 -6.32
C LEU A 13 13.58 -9.85 -5.33
N ILE A 14 14.80 -9.43 -5.69
CA ILE A 14 15.95 -9.44 -4.77
C ILE A 14 15.68 -8.54 -3.56
N GLY A 15 15.11 -7.34 -3.76
CA GLY A 15 14.75 -6.44 -2.66
C GLY A 15 13.73 -7.04 -1.68
N SER A 16 12.65 -7.64 -2.20
CA SER A 16 11.65 -8.35 -1.38
C SER A 16 12.25 -9.54 -0.63
N ALA A 17 13.09 -10.35 -1.31
CA ALA A 17 13.77 -11.47 -0.68
C ALA A 17 14.71 -11.00 0.45
N GLY A 18 15.42 -9.90 0.26
CA GLY A 18 16.24 -9.28 1.30
C GLY A 18 15.42 -8.84 2.51
N ALA A 19 14.27 -8.21 2.29
CA ALA A 19 13.36 -7.81 3.38
C ALA A 19 12.78 -9.02 4.14
N LEU A 20 12.44 -10.12 3.43
CA LEU A 20 12.03 -11.39 4.05
C LEU A 20 13.13 -11.99 4.95
N ILE A 21 14.36 -12.03 4.44
CA ILE A 21 15.51 -12.50 5.23
C ILE A 21 15.72 -11.61 6.46
N GLY A 22 15.67 -10.29 6.29
CA GLY A 22 15.78 -9.32 7.38
C GLY A 22 14.71 -9.52 8.45
N SER A 23 13.46 -9.74 8.04
CA SER A 23 12.37 -10.06 8.97
C SER A 23 12.65 -11.32 9.78
N LEU A 24 13.14 -12.38 9.13
CA LEU A 24 13.47 -13.63 9.80
C LEU A 24 14.59 -13.45 10.84
N LEU A 25 15.60 -12.64 10.52
CA LEU A 25 16.66 -12.26 11.46
C LEU A 25 16.09 -11.50 12.67
N MET A 26 15.15 -10.59 12.45
CA MET A 26 14.54 -9.79 13.52
C MET A 26 13.65 -10.64 14.42
N PHE A 27 12.89 -11.59 13.87
CA PHE A 27 12.17 -12.58 14.67
C PHE A 27 13.09 -13.50 15.47
N TYR A 28 14.22 -13.89 14.88
CA TYR A 28 15.23 -14.65 15.61
C TYR A 28 15.80 -13.82 16.77
N GLN A 29 16.18 -12.57 16.52
CA GLN A 29 16.67 -11.65 17.55
C GLN A 29 15.63 -11.43 18.66
N GLY A 30 14.37 -11.13 18.31
CA GLY A 30 13.29 -10.94 19.30
C GLY A 30 13.06 -12.18 20.16
N SER A 31 13.15 -13.37 19.55
CA SER A 31 13.04 -14.64 20.27
C SER A 31 14.16 -14.84 21.30
N LEU A 32 15.41 -14.46 20.95
CA LEU A 32 16.54 -14.53 21.90
C LEU A 32 16.33 -13.60 23.11
N HIS A 33 15.86 -12.37 22.90
CA HIS A 33 15.57 -11.44 24.00
C HIS A 33 14.44 -11.96 24.89
N LEU A 34 13.41 -12.59 24.30
CA LEU A 34 12.31 -13.20 25.06
C LEU A 34 12.78 -14.38 25.91
N ILE A 35 13.69 -15.22 25.39
CA ILE A 35 14.29 -16.33 26.14
C ILE A 35 15.12 -15.78 27.31
N HIS A 36 15.92 -14.74 27.10
CA HIS A 36 16.66 -14.09 28.18
C HIS A 36 15.74 -13.52 29.26
N ALA A 37 14.66 -12.84 28.88
CA ALA A 37 13.66 -12.33 29.81
C ALA A 37 13.03 -13.45 30.65
N TRP A 38 12.72 -14.59 30.01
CA TRP A 38 12.19 -15.77 30.70
C TRP A 38 13.17 -16.33 31.76
N HIS A 39 14.45 -16.44 31.41
CA HIS A 39 15.48 -16.87 32.37
C HIS A 39 15.67 -15.89 33.52
N LEU A 40 15.63 -14.58 33.27
CA LEU A 40 15.70 -13.54 34.31
C LEU A 40 14.49 -13.57 35.26
N LEU A 41 13.30 -13.82 34.72
CA LEU A 41 12.08 -13.97 35.52
C LEU A 41 12.15 -15.23 36.40
N ALA A 42 12.61 -16.35 35.83
CA ALA A 42 12.81 -17.60 36.58
C ALA A 42 13.87 -17.49 37.67
N ALA A 43 14.86 -16.60 37.51
CA ALA A 43 15.90 -16.31 38.50
C ALA A 43 15.45 -15.35 39.63
N GLY A 44 14.22 -14.81 39.57
CA GLY A 44 13.65 -13.94 40.62
C GLY A 44 14.18 -12.50 40.65
N THR A 45 14.85 -12.04 39.58
CA THR A 45 15.34 -10.66 39.46
C THR A 45 14.26 -9.74 38.86
N GLU A 46 13.33 -9.29 39.70
CA GLU A 46 12.14 -8.49 39.35
C GLU A 46 12.45 -7.15 38.63
N GLY A 47 13.67 -6.61 38.76
CA GLY A 47 14.04 -5.29 38.24
C GLY A 47 14.58 -5.25 36.79
N HIS A 48 14.96 -6.38 36.21
CA HIS A 48 15.67 -6.41 34.91
C HIS A 48 14.92 -7.11 33.78
N VAL A 49 13.64 -7.46 33.99
CA VAL A 49 12.84 -8.19 32.98
C VAL A 49 12.24 -7.23 31.93
N THR A 50 11.91 -5.99 32.32
CA THR A 50 11.22 -5.03 31.45
C THR A 50 12.03 -4.67 30.21
N VAL A 51 13.35 -4.47 30.35
CA VAL A 51 14.24 -4.09 29.24
C VAL A 51 14.27 -5.16 28.14
N PRO A 52 14.64 -6.43 28.40
CA PRO A 52 14.68 -7.46 27.37
C PRO A 52 13.30 -7.79 26.79
N VAL A 53 12.21 -7.62 27.54
CA VAL A 53 10.85 -7.75 26.99
C VAL A 53 10.56 -6.65 25.98
N LEU A 54 10.91 -5.40 26.29
CA LEU A 54 10.70 -4.26 25.39
C LEU A 54 11.57 -4.37 24.13
N GLU A 55 12.80 -4.86 24.26
CA GLU A 55 13.68 -5.19 23.13
C GLU A 55 13.12 -6.31 22.25
N ALA A 56 12.54 -7.35 22.85
CA ALA A 56 11.88 -8.42 22.11
C ALA A 56 10.68 -7.87 21.31
N VAL A 57 9.84 -7.05 21.95
CA VAL A 57 8.67 -6.43 21.30
C VAL A 57 9.07 -5.56 20.12
N ASP A 58 10.09 -4.71 20.27
CA ASP A 58 10.60 -3.86 19.18
C ASP A 58 11.12 -4.70 17.99
N ALA A 59 11.91 -5.73 18.27
CA ALA A 59 12.41 -6.65 17.24
C ALA A 59 11.28 -7.39 16.51
N PHE A 60 10.24 -7.84 17.22
CA PHE A 60 9.07 -8.47 16.60
C PHE A 60 8.29 -7.48 15.73
N LEU A 61 8.07 -6.25 16.21
CA LEU A 61 7.36 -5.21 15.46
C LEU A 61 8.11 -4.85 14.17
N PHE A 62 9.43 -4.64 14.25
CA PHE A 62 10.24 -4.41 13.06
C PHE A 62 10.25 -5.61 12.12
N GLY A 63 10.27 -6.83 12.64
CA GLY A 63 10.13 -8.08 11.88
C GLY A 63 8.82 -8.13 11.08
N VAL A 64 7.67 -7.85 11.70
CA VAL A 64 6.36 -7.82 11.04
C VAL A 64 6.32 -6.76 9.94
N VAL A 65 6.85 -5.57 10.21
CA VAL A 65 6.95 -4.47 9.25
C VAL A 65 7.72 -4.88 8.00
N LEU A 66 8.86 -5.56 8.17
CA LEU A 66 9.64 -6.07 7.05
C LEU A 66 8.89 -7.15 6.24
N VAL A 67 8.08 -8.00 6.88
CA VAL A 67 7.20 -8.96 6.16
C VAL A 67 6.18 -8.22 5.31
N ILE A 68 5.46 -7.25 5.89
CA ILE A 68 4.44 -6.46 5.18
C ILE A 68 5.08 -5.75 3.99
N PHE A 69 6.26 -5.17 4.18
CA PHE A 69 6.99 -4.51 3.11
C PHE A 69 7.44 -5.49 2.01
N ALA A 70 8.00 -6.65 2.38
CA ALA A 70 8.40 -7.67 1.42
C ALA A 70 7.19 -8.18 0.61
N TYR A 71 6.05 -8.38 1.26
CA TYR A 71 4.78 -8.76 0.64
C TYR A 71 4.28 -7.67 -0.31
N GLY A 72 4.34 -6.39 0.09
CA GLY A 72 3.98 -5.24 -0.74
C GLY A 72 4.82 -5.16 -2.02
N ILE A 73 6.14 -5.37 -1.93
CA ILE A 73 7.01 -5.42 -3.12
C ILE A 73 6.68 -6.65 -3.97
N ALA A 74 6.51 -7.81 -3.35
CA ALA A 74 6.23 -9.06 -4.06
C ALA A 74 4.92 -8.95 -4.86
N ILE A 75 3.83 -8.48 -4.27
CA ILE A 75 2.56 -8.34 -5.00
C ILE A 75 2.59 -7.17 -5.98
N GLY A 76 3.05 -5.99 -5.55
CA GLY A 76 3.03 -4.78 -6.37
C GLY A 76 3.85 -4.89 -7.65
N PHE A 77 4.92 -5.71 -7.67
CA PHE A 77 5.80 -5.82 -8.83
C PHE A 77 5.86 -7.22 -9.46
N VAL A 78 5.60 -8.30 -8.70
CA VAL A 78 5.68 -9.68 -9.20
C VAL A 78 4.31 -10.22 -9.64
N PHE A 79 3.20 -9.84 -9.03
CA PHE A 79 1.87 -10.33 -9.44
C PHE A 79 1.12 -9.27 -10.25
N ARG A 80 1.38 -9.19 -11.57
CA ARG A 80 0.39 -8.57 -12.47
C ARG A 80 -0.75 -9.55 -12.68
N LEU A 81 -1.89 -9.31 -12.05
CA LEU A 81 -3.11 -10.03 -12.41
C LEU A 81 -3.39 -9.79 -13.90
N PRO A 82 -3.62 -10.83 -14.71
CA PRO A 82 -3.95 -10.66 -16.13
C PRO A 82 -5.24 -9.84 -16.28
N GLU A 83 -5.22 -8.83 -17.16
CA GLU A 83 -6.30 -7.83 -17.37
C GLU A 83 -7.69 -8.44 -17.61
N ARG A 84 -7.77 -9.70 -18.05
CA ARG A 84 -9.03 -10.41 -18.24
C ARG A 84 -9.75 -10.75 -16.93
N THR A 85 -9.04 -10.81 -15.80
CA THR A 85 -9.65 -11.04 -14.47
C THR A 85 -10.00 -9.72 -13.76
N THR A 86 -9.32 -8.62 -14.08
CA THR A 86 -9.52 -7.29 -13.46
C THR A 86 -10.93 -6.70 -13.62
N ARG A 87 -11.73 -7.19 -14.58
CA ARG A 87 -13.15 -6.78 -14.74
C ARG A 87 -14.11 -7.48 -13.78
N LEU A 88 -13.69 -8.58 -13.15
CA LEU A 88 -14.51 -9.36 -12.21
C LEU A 88 -14.14 -9.08 -10.76
N LEU A 89 -13.12 -8.24 -10.52
CA LEU A 89 -12.58 -7.98 -9.20
C LEU A 89 -13.08 -6.61 -8.69
N PRO A 90 -13.71 -6.56 -7.50
CA PRO A 90 -14.16 -5.33 -6.87
C PRO A 90 -13.01 -4.36 -6.58
N ASN A 91 -13.31 -3.05 -6.56
CA ASN A 91 -12.33 -1.95 -6.58
C ASN A 91 -11.29 -1.97 -5.44
N TRP A 92 -11.50 -2.71 -4.34
CA TRP A 92 -10.52 -2.87 -3.26
C TRP A 92 -9.30 -3.75 -3.64
N MET A 93 -9.32 -4.42 -4.79
CA MET A 93 -8.25 -5.29 -5.27
C MET A 93 -7.50 -4.74 -6.49
N LYS A 94 -7.84 -3.51 -6.93
CA LYS A 94 -7.04 -2.75 -7.89
C LYS A 94 -6.00 -1.95 -7.13
N ILE A 95 -4.77 -2.44 -7.11
CA ILE A 95 -3.63 -1.68 -6.60
C ILE A 95 -3.17 -0.77 -7.75
N ASP A 96 -3.70 0.45 -7.77
CA ASP A 96 -3.31 1.49 -8.73
C ASP A 96 -1.96 2.10 -8.32
N GLY A 97 -0.88 1.36 -8.62
CA GLY A 97 0.47 1.90 -8.71
C GLY A 97 1.25 2.11 -7.40
N VAL A 98 2.49 2.57 -7.59
CA VAL A 98 3.55 2.75 -6.58
C VAL A 98 3.19 3.74 -5.47
N GLY A 99 2.17 4.58 -5.69
CA GLY A 99 1.70 5.58 -4.73
C GLY A 99 1.05 4.95 -3.49
N GLN A 100 0.25 3.89 -3.67
CA GLN A 100 -0.42 3.21 -2.56
C GLN A 100 0.57 2.44 -1.68
N LEU A 101 1.67 1.94 -2.28
CA LEU A 101 2.76 1.30 -1.52
C LEU A 101 3.58 2.34 -0.74
N LYS A 102 3.75 3.56 -1.26
CA LYS A 102 4.41 4.67 -0.57
C LYS A 102 3.63 5.09 0.67
N GLU A 103 2.31 5.13 0.59
CA GLU A 103 1.42 5.52 1.70
C GLU A 103 1.44 4.47 2.82
N ILE A 104 1.36 3.18 2.47
CA ILE A 104 1.51 2.07 3.44
C ILE A 104 2.90 2.07 4.07
N LEU A 105 3.97 2.35 3.30
CA LEU A 105 5.33 2.41 3.86
C LEU A 105 5.51 3.59 4.82
N ALA A 106 4.98 4.77 4.48
CA ALA A 106 5.04 5.95 5.31
C ALA A 106 4.29 5.73 6.63
N GLU A 107 3.08 5.17 6.57
CA GLU A 107 2.29 4.81 7.75
C GLU A 107 3.07 3.87 8.67
N VAL A 108 3.67 2.83 8.11
CA VAL A 108 4.45 1.84 8.86
C VAL A 108 5.71 2.44 9.49
N VAL A 109 6.44 3.30 8.77
CA VAL A 109 7.63 4.00 9.31
C VAL A 109 7.25 4.87 10.50
N VAL A 110 6.13 5.59 10.42
CA VAL A 110 5.64 6.43 11.53
C VAL A 110 5.32 5.59 12.77
N VAL A 111 4.68 4.43 12.61
CA VAL A 111 4.39 3.52 13.73
C VAL A 111 5.68 3.01 14.39
N VAL A 112 6.69 2.60 13.61
CA VAL A 112 7.99 2.15 14.14
C VAL A 112 8.67 3.27 14.91
N LEU A 113 8.67 4.50 14.39
CA LEU A 113 9.24 5.66 15.08
C LEU A 113 8.57 5.92 16.44
N ILE A 114 7.25 5.79 16.52
CA ILE A 114 6.49 5.96 17.78
C ILE A 114 6.89 4.88 18.80
N VAL A 115 7.04 3.63 18.35
CA VAL A 115 7.46 2.51 19.22
C VAL A 115 8.87 2.73 19.78
N ILE A 116 9.82 3.16 18.93
CA ILE A 116 11.19 3.50 19.35
C ILE A 116 11.18 4.62 20.39
N PHE A 117 10.33 5.64 20.20
CA PHE A 117 10.16 6.69 21.20
C PHE A 117 9.64 6.16 22.54
N ALA A 118 8.59 5.32 22.52
CA ALA A 118 8.06 4.72 23.73
C ALA A 118 9.13 3.90 24.47
N ARG A 119 9.97 3.16 23.75
CA ARG A 119 11.12 2.45 24.32
C ARG A 119 12.06 3.41 25.05
N VAL A 120 12.53 4.44 24.36
CA VAL A 120 13.49 5.41 24.91
C VAL A 120 12.93 6.08 26.16
N VAL A 121 11.62 6.37 26.19
CA VAL A 121 10.93 6.92 27.37
C VAL A 121 10.97 5.94 28.55
N VAL A 122 10.61 4.67 28.35
CA VAL A 122 10.59 3.67 29.42
C VAL A 122 12.00 3.42 29.97
N GLU A 123 13.02 3.40 29.10
CA GLU A 123 14.41 3.13 29.48
C GLU A 123 15.08 4.28 30.25
N SER A 124 14.55 5.50 30.15
CA SER A 124 15.14 6.67 30.81
C SER A 124 14.87 6.79 32.31
N GLU A 125 13.99 5.94 32.88
CA GLU A 125 13.59 5.93 34.30
C GLU A 125 13.35 7.33 34.92
N GLY A 126 12.89 8.31 34.12
CA GLY A 126 12.58 9.66 34.59
C GLY A 126 13.73 10.68 34.56
N HIS A 127 14.92 10.33 34.07
CA HIS A 127 16.01 11.27 33.82
C HIS A 127 15.80 12.06 32.52
N PHE A 128 14.81 12.95 32.52
CA PHE A 128 14.45 13.76 31.36
C PHE A 128 15.49 14.84 31.07
N THR A 129 16.43 14.53 30.18
CA THR A 129 17.33 15.50 29.57
C THR A 129 16.64 16.12 28.35
N TRP A 130 16.87 17.41 28.07
CA TRP A 130 16.33 18.11 26.89
C TRP A 130 16.61 17.39 25.55
N THR A 131 17.70 16.62 25.49
CA THR A 131 18.07 15.77 24.35
C THR A 131 17.00 14.72 24.01
N MET A 132 16.19 14.29 24.99
CA MET A 132 15.16 13.28 24.81
C MET A 132 13.97 13.77 23.96
N LEU A 133 13.76 15.09 23.90
CA LEU A 133 12.75 15.71 23.04
C LEU A 133 13.16 15.77 21.56
N VAL A 134 14.44 15.56 21.24
CA VAL A 134 14.92 15.55 19.85
C VAL A 134 14.25 14.42 19.05
N LEU A 135 14.04 13.27 19.68
CA LEU A 135 13.40 12.12 19.03
C LEU A 135 11.94 12.42 18.64
N PRO A 136 11.00 12.76 19.56
CA PRO A 136 9.63 13.10 19.18
C PRO A 136 9.57 14.35 18.29
N GLY A 137 10.48 15.32 18.46
CA GLY A 137 10.60 16.46 17.55
C GLY A 137 10.91 16.05 16.11
N SER A 138 11.81 15.07 15.93
CA SER A 138 12.15 14.54 14.60
C SER A 138 10.97 13.77 13.99
N ILE A 139 10.25 12.98 14.78
CA ILE A 139 9.05 12.23 14.35
C ILE A 139 7.97 13.19 13.86
N LEU A 140 7.68 14.26 14.62
CA LEU A 140 6.71 15.28 14.22
C LEU A 140 7.12 15.98 12.92
N MET A 141 8.41 16.31 12.76
CA MET A 141 8.90 16.90 11.52
C MET A 141 8.73 15.98 10.31
N ILE A 142 9.00 14.68 10.46
CA ILE A 142 8.78 13.69 9.40
C ILE A 142 7.28 13.56 9.08
N ALA A 143 6.42 13.47 10.10
CA ALA A 143 4.98 13.38 9.91
C ALA A 143 4.40 14.63 9.20
N VAL A 144 4.87 15.82 9.57
CA VAL A 144 4.51 17.08 8.90
C VAL A 144 4.99 17.09 7.45
N ALA A 145 6.23 16.66 7.20
CA ALA A 145 6.77 16.59 5.84
C ALA A 145 5.96 15.65 4.95
N ILE A 146 5.57 14.47 5.47
CA ILE A 146 4.72 13.51 4.74
C ILE A 146 3.34 14.14 4.43
N ARG A 147 2.68 14.73 5.43
CA ARG A 147 1.38 15.38 5.25
C ARG A 147 1.42 16.54 4.25
N LEU A 148 2.52 17.30 4.22
CA LEU A 148 2.71 18.38 3.24
C LEU A 148 2.87 17.83 1.81
N LEU A 149 3.54 16.69 1.64
CA LEU A 149 3.69 16.00 0.36
C LEU A 149 2.38 15.38 -0.14
N GLU A 150 1.50 14.95 0.76
CA GLU A 150 0.15 14.43 0.44
C GLU A 150 -0.81 15.53 0.01
N LEU A 151 -0.78 16.69 0.70
CA LEU A 151 -1.61 17.86 0.36
C LEU A 151 -1.29 18.46 -1.01
N GLY A 152 -0.08 18.25 -1.55
CA GLY A 152 0.30 18.72 -2.88
C GLY A 152 -0.31 17.94 -4.06
N HIS A 153 -1.04 16.84 -3.81
CA HIS A 153 -1.68 16.03 -4.86
C HIS A 153 -3.21 16.26 -4.97
N GLY A 154 -3.74 17.30 -4.31
CA GLY A 154 -5.18 17.51 -4.14
C GLY A 154 -5.90 18.50 -5.07
N GLU A 155 -5.24 19.06 -6.10
CA GLU A 155 -5.85 20.05 -7.00
C GLU A 155 -5.84 19.57 -8.46
N GLU A 156 -6.63 18.54 -8.76
CA GLU A 156 -7.21 18.41 -10.11
C GLU A 156 -8.53 19.22 -10.14
N PRO A 157 -8.68 20.20 -11.06
CA PRO A 157 -9.88 21.00 -11.15
C PRO A 157 -11.08 20.11 -11.45
N ALA A 158 -12.13 20.28 -10.66
CA ALA A 158 -13.42 19.62 -10.78
C ALA A 158 -13.87 19.51 -12.24
N ALA A 159 -14.19 18.27 -12.64
CA ALA A 159 -14.81 17.93 -13.90
C ALA A 159 -15.97 18.89 -14.19
N GLU A 160 -15.87 19.57 -15.32
CA GLU A 160 -16.91 20.43 -15.86
C GLU A 160 -18.22 19.62 -15.97
N PRO A 161 -19.35 20.09 -15.40
CA PRO A 161 -20.60 19.37 -15.47
C PRO A 161 -21.01 19.18 -16.92
N ILE A 162 -21.03 17.93 -17.39
CA ILE A 162 -21.55 17.58 -18.71
C ILE A 162 -23.02 18.04 -18.74
N PRO A 163 -23.41 18.96 -19.65
CA PRO A 163 -24.79 19.43 -19.72
C PRO A 163 -25.72 18.23 -19.97
N PRO A 164 -26.93 18.23 -19.39
CA PRO A 164 -27.88 17.14 -19.56
C PRO A 164 -28.08 16.86 -21.05
N LEU A 165 -27.93 15.59 -21.45
CA LEU A 165 -28.23 15.15 -22.80
C LEU A 165 -29.67 15.53 -23.09
N GLU A 166 -29.83 16.53 -23.96
CA GLU A 166 -31.09 16.88 -24.57
C GLU A 166 -31.58 15.62 -25.28
N GLU A 167 -32.60 14.99 -24.69
CA GLU A 167 -33.22 13.79 -25.22
C GLU A 167 -33.88 14.19 -26.54
N THR A 168 -33.13 14.08 -27.64
CA THR A 168 -33.64 14.24 -29.01
C THR A 168 -34.58 13.06 -29.28
N ARG A 169 -35.79 13.19 -28.76
CA ARG A 169 -36.93 12.35 -29.09
C ARG A 169 -37.33 12.68 -30.52
N GLY A 170 -36.89 11.87 -31.47
CA GLY A 170 -37.31 12.00 -32.87
C GLY A 170 -36.67 10.91 -33.72
N GLY A 171 -37.35 9.78 -33.83
CA GLY A 171 -36.83 8.61 -34.52
C GLY A 171 -36.68 8.81 -36.02
N GLU A 172 -35.49 8.50 -36.53
CA GLU A 172 -35.31 7.97 -37.87
C GLU A 172 -34.31 6.81 -37.76
N ARG A 173 -34.79 5.59 -38.01
CA ARG A 173 -33.94 4.41 -38.19
C ARG A 173 -33.42 4.43 -39.62
N PRO A 174 -32.12 4.55 -39.89
CA PRO A 174 -31.58 4.36 -41.22
C PRO A 174 -31.49 2.84 -41.47
N GLY A 175 -32.43 2.28 -42.22
CA GLY A 175 -32.35 0.86 -42.59
C GLY A 175 -33.60 0.13 -43.07
N GLU A 176 -34.74 0.79 -43.27
CA GLU A 176 -35.91 0.11 -43.86
C GLU A 176 -35.86 0.23 -45.40
N ILE A 177 -35.42 -0.85 -46.05
CA ILE A 177 -35.41 -0.99 -47.51
C ILE A 177 -36.86 -0.94 -48.00
N ALA A 178 -37.21 0.10 -48.76
CA ALA A 178 -38.52 0.18 -49.41
C ALA A 178 -38.73 -1.05 -50.32
N PRO A 179 -39.90 -1.72 -50.29
CA PRO A 179 -40.15 -2.85 -51.16
C PRO A 179 -40.18 -2.40 -52.63
N PRO A 180 -39.72 -3.24 -53.58
CA PRO A 180 -39.68 -2.87 -54.99
C PRO A 180 -41.10 -2.61 -55.54
N PRO A 181 -41.24 -1.71 -56.52
CA PRO A 181 -42.54 -1.37 -57.08
C PRO A 181 -43.15 -2.57 -57.82
N PRO A 182 -44.49 -2.69 -57.83
CA PRO A 182 -45.16 -3.80 -58.51
C PRO A 182 -44.95 -3.71 -60.03
N THR A 183 -44.42 -4.78 -60.61
CA THR A 183 -44.31 -4.98 -62.05
C THR A 183 -45.72 -5.05 -62.65
N ASP A 184 -46.13 -3.99 -63.36
CA ASP A 184 -47.39 -3.93 -64.09
C ASP A 184 -47.33 -4.88 -65.31
N LEU A 185 -47.73 -6.12 -65.07
CA LEU A 185 -48.08 -7.09 -66.09
C LEU A 185 -49.48 -6.75 -66.64
N GLY A 186 -49.46 -5.88 -67.64
CA GLY A 186 -50.35 -5.83 -68.79
C GLY A 186 -51.84 -6.13 -68.61
N LYS A 187 -52.67 -5.10 -68.84
CA LYS A 187 -54.00 -5.26 -69.46
C LYS A 187 -54.27 -4.15 -70.47
N HIS A 188 -54.13 -4.51 -71.74
CA HIS A 188 -54.95 -4.02 -72.85
C HIS A 188 -56.43 -3.99 -72.44
N ASN A 189 -57.17 -2.90 -72.71
CA ASN A 189 -58.36 -2.94 -73.56
C ASN A 189 -59.19 -1.63 -73.53
N VAL A 190 -59.59 -1.26 -74.76
CA VAL A 190 -60.64 -0.30 -75.20
C VAL A 190 -60.32 1.17 -75.12
#